data_AF-A0A2R6NNJ0-F1
#
_entry.id   AF-A0A2R6NNJ0-F1
#
_cell.length_a   1.000
_cell.length_b   1.000
_cell.length_c   1.000
_cell.angle_alpha   90.00
_cell.angle_beta   90.00
_cell.angle_gamma   90.00
#
_symmetry.space_group_name_H-M   'P 1'
#
loop_
_entity.id
_entity.type
_entity.pdbx_description
1 polymer ?
#
loop_
_entity_poly.entity_id
_entity_poly.type
_entity_poly.pdbx_seq_one_letter_code
_entity_poly.pdbx_strand_id
1 'polypeptide(L)'
;MAFNMNPYTQGGWSNQSGQQTWGTAPSIFGALPSLTTTPRSIQPDSVTFQFAQFNTTVLNCVVVGPQSRVAYRIVTEATTPSCTIWKDNESRNVAMVQWQNPTLEIRGVTPRQRVRDWLRLAPDQRFV
;
A
#
# COMPACT_ATOMS: atom_id res chain seq x y z
N MET A 1 -25.89 45.53 -10.73
CA MET A 1 -26.76 44.42 -11.19
C MET A 1 -25.82 43.27 -11.54
N ALA A 2 -25.87 42.15 -10.80
CA ALA A 2 -24.98 41.00 -11.04
C ALA A 2 -25.67 40.01 -11.99
N PHE A 3 -25.02 39.70 -13.11
CA PHE A 3 -25.48 38.65 -14.01
C PHE A 3 -25.14 37.29 -13.40
N ASN A 4 -26.15 36.57 -12.90
CA ASN A 4 -25.95 35.21 -12.44
C ASN A 4 -25.84 34.27 -13.66
N MET A 5 -24.64 34.15 -14.22
CA MET A 5 -24.33 33.16 -15.26
C MET A 5 -24.16 31.79 -14.59
N ASN A 6 -25.27 31.07 -14.43
CA ASN A 6 -25.19 29.68 -14.01
C ASN A 6 -24.83 28.81 -15.25
N PRO A 7 -23.66 28.16 -15.29
CA PRO A 7 -23.27 27.33 -16.44
C PRO A 7 -24.23 26.16 -16.70
N TYR A 8 -24.98 25.71 -15.69
CA TYR A 8 -25.99 24.67 -15.85
C TYR A 8 -27.21 25.15 -16.66
N THR A 9 -27.57 26.44 -16.61
CA THR A 9 -28.67 26.98 -17.41
C THR A 9 -28.26 27.21 -18.86
N GLN A 10 -27.01 27.61 -19.12
CA GLN A 10 -26.47 27.76 -20.48
C GLN A 10 -26.32 26.42 -21.21
N GLY A 11 -26.03 25.33 -20.49
CA GLY A 11 -25.89 24.00 -21.08
C GLY A 11 -27.21 23.29 -21.40
N GLY A 12 -28.38 23.90 -21.14
CA GLY A 12 -29.69 23.27 -21.35
C GLY A 12 -30.17 22.33 -20.23
N TRP A 13 -29.58 22.41 -19.03
CA TRP A 13 -29.90 21.55 -17.88
C TRP A 13 -30.82 22.23 -16.86
N SER A 14 -31.61 23.20 -17.28
CA SER A 14 -32.48 23.97 -16.39
C SER A 14 -33.79 23.24 -16.13
N ASN A 15 -34.09 23.00 -14.85
CA ASN A 15 -35.35 22.44 -14.41
C ASN A 15 -36.41 23.56 -14.31
N GLN A 16 -37.23 23.77 -15.36
CA GLN A 16 -38.45 24.56 -15.23
C GLN A 16 -39.55 23.67 -14.64
N SER A 17 -40.07 24.07 -13.48
CA SER A 17 -41.13 23.39 -12.76
C SER A 17 -42.36 23.15 -13.66
N GLY A 18 -42.48 21.94 -14.20
CA GLY A 18 -43.70 21.47 -14.85
C GLY A 18 -43.55 20.67 -16.14
N GLN A 19 -42.41 20.69 -16.83
CA GLN A 19 -42.20 19.90 -18.06
C GLN A 19 -40.78 19.34 -18.11
N GLN A 20 -40.66 18.02 -17.90
CA GLN A 20 -39.40 17.29 -17.91
C GLN A 20 -38.83 17.21 -19.33
N THR A 21 -38.01 18.18 -19.72
CA THR A 21 -37.07 18.03 -20.85
C THR A 21 -35.69 17.79 -20.26
N TRP A 22 -35.40 16.54 -19.90
CA TRP A 22 -34.06 16.14 -19.49
C TRP A 22 -33.16 16.13 -20.73
N GLY A 23 -32.43 17.22 -20.97
CA GLY A 23 -31.17 17.13 -21.71
C GLY A 23 -30.33 16.07 -21.02
N THR A 24 -29.97 15.00 -21.74
CA THR A 24 -29.28 13.86 -21.14
C THR A 24 -27.97 14.34 -20.56
N ALA A 25 -27.78 14.14 -19.26
CA ALA A 25 -26.48 14.36 -18.65
C ALA A 25 -25.44 13.50 -19.38
N PRO A 26 -24.33 14.05 -19.92
CA PRO A 26 -23.30 13.23 -20.53
C PRO A 26 -22.79 12.27 -19.45
N SER A 27 -22.71 11.02 -19.84
CA SER A 27 -22.26 9.95 -18.95
C SER A 27 -20.84 10.25 -18.47
N ILE A 28 -20.59 10.08 -17.17
CA ILE A 28 -19.24 10.09 -16.59
C ILE A 28 -18.42 8.83 -16.95
N PHE A 29 -18.98 7.96 -17.81
CA PHE A 29 -18.34 6.76 -18.33
C PHE A 29 -17.07 7.15 -19.11
N GLY A 30 -15.90 6.86 -18.53
CA GLY A 30 -14.58 7.20 -19.09
C GLY A 30 -13.92 8.45 -18.50
N ALA A 31 -14.59 9.21 -17.64
CA ALA A 31 -14.03 10.43 -17.02
C ALA A 31 -13.18 10.15 -15.77
N LEU A 32 -13.21 8.92 -15.25
CA LEU A 32 -12.33 8.48 -14.17
C LEU A 32 -11.16 7.72 -14.80
N PRO A 33 -9.89 8.08 -14.49
CA PRO A 33 -8.76 7.27 -14.89
C PRO A 33 -8.98 5.85 -14.37
N SER A 34 -9.05 4.89 -15.28
CA SER A 34 -9.05 3.48 -14.91
C SER A 34 -7.71 3.22 -14.23
N LEU A 35 -7.73 3.05 -12.90
CA LEU A 35 -6.56 2.58 -12.16
C LEU A 35 -6.38 1.07 -12.45
N THR A 36 -6.21 0.69 -13.71
CA THR A 36 -5.69 -0.62 -14.11
C THR A 36 -4.17 -0.59 -14.10
N THR A 37 -3.60 -0.03 -13.04
CA THR A 37 -2.20 -0.24 -12.72
C THR A 37 -2.12 -1.41 -11.76
N THR A 38 -2.32 -2.62 -12.28
CA THR A 38 -1.42 -3.67 -11.81
C THR A 38 -0.03 -3.14 -12.17
N PRO A 39 0.84 -2.82 -11.20
CA PRO A 39 2.18 -2.37 -11.54
C PRO A 39 2.79 -3.52 -12.34
N ARG A 40 2.94 -3.33 -13.66
CA ARG A 40 3.75 -4.20 -14.49
C ARG A 40 5.13 -4.07 -13.88
N SER A 41 5.47 -5.06 -13.07
CA SER A 41 6.81 -5.15 -12.57
C SER A 41 7.73 -5.18 -13.79
N ILE A 42 8.73 -4.32 -13.75
CA ILE A 42 9.57 -3.96 -14.88
C ILE A 42 10.48 -5.14 -15.30
N GLN A 43 10.44 -6.26 -14.56
CA GLN A 43 11.30 -7.43 -14.79
C GLN A 43 10.51 -8.73 -15.00
N PRO A 44 10.89 -9.56 -16.00
CA PRO A 44 10.21 -10.82 -16.33
C PRO A 44 10.12 -11.83 -15.18
N ASP A 45 11.02 -11.76 -14.19
CA ASP A 45 11.12 -12.70 -13.05
C ASP A 45 10.76 -12.08 -11.70
N SER A 46 9.90 -11.07 -11.69
CA SER A 46 9.51 -10.42 -10.45
C SER A 46 8.34 -11.10 -9.75
N VAL A 47 8.37 -11.11 -8.43
CA VAL A 47 7.27 -11.53 -7.58
C VAL A 47 6.76 -10.33 -6.79
N THR A 48 5.44 -10.10 -6.84
CA THR A 48 4.79 -9.02 -6.07
C THR A 48 4.27 -9.55 -4.75
N PHE A 49 4.66 -8.87 -3.67
CA PHE A 49 4.08 -9.03 -2.35
C PHE A 49 3.34 -7.76 -1.95
N GLN A 50 2.24 -7.91 -1.21
CA GLN A 50 1.40 -6.81 -0.76
C GLN A 50 1.25 -6.84 0.75
N PHE A 51 1.40 -5.68 1.39
CA PHE A 51 1.01 -5.51 2.79
C PHE A 51 -0.49 -5.28 2.87
N ALA A 52 -1.17 -6.06 3.70
CA ALA A 52 -2.62 -6.05 3.87
C ALA A 52 -3.00 -6.24 5.35
N GLN A 53 -4.28 -6.05 5.68
CA GLN A 53 -4.83 -6.29 7.02
C GLN A 53 -4.03 -5.60 8.14
N PHE A 54 -3.77 -4.30 7.95
CA PHE A 54 -3.06 -3.49 8.94
C PHE A 54 -3.83 -3.43 10.25
N ASN A 55 -3.15 -3.73 11.34
CA ASN A 55 -3.58 -3.39 12.68
C ASN A 55 -2.71 -2.23 13.15
N THR A 56 -3.22 -1.00 13.04
CA THR A 56 -2.51 0.30 13.22
C THR A 56 -1.39 0.61 12.22
N THR A 57 -0.41 -0.26 11.96
CA THR A 57 0.76 0.05 11.12
C THR A 57 1.22 -1.12 10.24
N VAL A 58 2.15 -0.87 9.32
CA VAL A 58 2.82 -1.92 8.51
C VAL A 58 3.62 -2.91 9.36
N LEU A 59 3.98 -2.54 10.59
CA LEU A 59 4.69 -3.44 11.51
C LEU A 59 3.75 -4.42 12.23
N ASN A 60 2.45 -4.35 11.96
CA ASN A 60 1.41 -5.23 12.46
C ASN A 60 0.44 -5.53 11.32
N CYS A 61 0.85 -6.36 10.37
CA CYS A 61 0.07 -6.62 9.15
C CYS A 61 0.29 -8.04 8.62
N VAL A 62 -0.35 -8.34 7.49
CA VAL A 62 -0.18 -9.60 6.75
C VAL A 62 0.48 -9.30 5.41
N VAL A 63 1.47 -10.10 5.04
CA VAL A 63 2.11 -10.06 3.73
C VAL A 63 1.45 -11.11 2.85
N VAL A 64 0.83 -10.67 1.77
CA VAL A 64 0.17 -11.52 0.78
C VAL A 64 1.07 -11.63 -0.44
N GLY A 65 1.39 -12.87 -0.83
CA GLY A 65 2.17 -13.17 -2.02
C GLY A 65 1.29 -13.44 -3.25
N PRO A 66 1.87 -14.06 -4.30
CA PRO A 66 1.15 -14.47 -5.49
C PRO A 66 -0.08 -15.32 -5.18
N GLN A 67 -1.09 -15.23 -6.04
CA GLN A 67 -2.36 -15.97 -5.90
C GLN A 67 -3.14 -15.63 -4.62
N SER A 68 -2.93 -14.44 -4.04
CA SER A 68 -3.60 -13.99 -2.82
C SER A 68 -3.36 -14.90 -1.61
N ARG A 69 -2.23 -15.61 -1.57
CA ARG A 69 -1.86 -16.47 -0.45
C ARG A 69 -1.09 -15.68 0.60
N VAL A 70 -1.40 -15.91 1.88
CA VAL A 70 -0.64 -15.35 2.99
C VAL A 70 0.77 -15.95 2.98
N ALA A 71 1.78 -15.09 2.83
CA ALA A 71 3.18 -15.48 2.88
C ALA A 71 3.73 -15.33 4.30
N TYR A 72 3.45 -14.19 4.93
CA TYR A 72 3.94 -13.88 6.28
C TYR A 72 2.92 -13.10 7.11
N ARG A 73 3.05 -13.22 8.43
CA ARG A 73 2.40 -12.33 9.39
C ARG A 73 3.46 -11.52 10.12
N ILE A 74 3.33 -10.20 10.09
CA ILE A 74 4.23 -9.26 10.77
C ILE A 74 3.55 -8.85 12.07
N VAL A 75 4.24 -9.04 13.18
CA VAL A 75 3.75 -8.71 14.52
C VAL A 75 4.83 -7.93 15.24
N THR A 76 4.44 -6.80 15.82
CA THR A 76 5.30 -6.01 16.69
C THR A 76 4.80 -6.10 18.11
N GLU A 77 5.64 -6.58 19.01
CA GLU A 77 5.35 -6.54 20.44
C GLU A 77 5.40 -5.08 20.93
N ALA A 78 4.33 -4.69 21.63
CA ALA A 78 4.18 -3.34 22.20
C ALA A 78 5.00 -3.15 23.50
N THR A 79 5.54 -4.23 24.05
CA THR A 79 6.41 -4.21 25.23
C THR A 79 7.81 -3.74 24.89
N THR A 80 8.44 -3.00 25.80
CA THR A 80 9.85 -2.58 25.64
C THR A 80 10.75 -3.74 26.09
N PRO A 81 11.71 -4.21 25.26
CA PRO A 81 12.14 -3.67 23.97
C PRO A 81 11.21 -4.02 22.81
N SER A 82 10.82 -3.01 22.01
CA SER A 82 9.99 -3.22 20.83
C SER A 82 10.69 -4.15 19.84
N CYS A 83 10.00 -5.23 19.48
CA CYS A 83 10.50 -6.29 18.62
C CYS A 83 9.46 -6.56 17.53
N THR A 84 9.89 -6.56 16.27
CA THR A 84 9.06 -6.93 15.12
C THR A 84 9.48 -8.29 14.61
N ILE A 85 8.52 -9.20 14.46
CA ILE A 85 8.74 -10.58 14.08
C ILE A 85 7.93 -10.88 12.82
N TRP A 86 8.57 -11.56 11.87
CA TRP A 86 7.93 -12.16 10.71
C TRP A 86 7.69 -13.64 11.00
N LYS A 87 6.43 -14.05 10.91
CA LYS A 87 6.01 -15.44 11.08
C LYS A 87 5.54 -16.02 9.75
N ASP A 88 5.90 -17.27 9.48
CA ASP A 88 5.36 -18.00 8.32
C ASP A 88 3.93 -18.50 8.60
N ASN A 89 3.37 -19.24 7.63
CA ASN A 89 2.03 -19.82 7.74
C ASN A 89 1.92 -20.92 8.81
N GLU A 90 3.04 -21.48 9.28
CA GLU A 90 3.11 -22.42 10.41
C GLU A 90 3.33 -21.70 11.75
N SER A 91 3.23 -20.36 11.77
CA SER A 91 3.51 -19.52 12.94
C SER A 91 4.95 -19.60 13.46
N ARG A 92 5.89 -20.10 12.66
CA ARG A 92 7.30 -20.13 13.01
C ARG A 92 7.92 -18.77 12.74
N ASN A 93 8.76 -18.31 13.66
CA ASN A 93 9.54 -17.08 13.46
C ASN A 93 10.56 -17.32 12.35
N VAL A 94 10.55 -16.47 11.31
CA VAL A 94 11.46 -16.52 10.16
C VAL A 94 12.48 -15.40 10.21
N ALA A 95 12.04 -14.20 10.57
CA ALA A 95 12.91 -13.04 10.75
C ALA A 95 12.47 -12.21 11.95
N MET A 96 13.40 -11.44 12.48
CA MET A 96 13.19 -10.59 13.65
C MET A 96 14.04 -9.34 13.58
N VAL A 97 13.44 -8.20 13.96
CA VAL A 97 14.11 -6.92 14.13
C VAL A 97 13.87 -6.43 15.56
N GLN A 98 14.96 -6.11 16.26
CA GLN A 98 14.91 -5.49 17.58
C GLN A 98 15.27 -4.01 17.46
N TRP A 99 14.38 -3.10 17.89
CA TRP A 99 14.50 -1.68 17.57
C TRP A 99 15.38 -0.87 18.54
N GLN A 100 15.41 -1.23 19.83
CA GLN A 100 16.14 -0.45 20.84
C GLN A 100 17.66 -0.47 20.63
N ASN A 101 18.20 -1.59 20.17
CA ASN A 101 19.56 -1.72 19.65
C ASN A 101 19.44 -2.41 18.28
N PRO A 102 19.31 -1.62 17.19
CA PRO A 102 18.91 -2.10 15.86
C PRO A 102 19.71 -3.32 15.40
N THR A 103 19.11 -4.49 15.59
CA THR A 103 19.65 -5.77 15.15
C THR A 103 18.60 -6.53 14.36
N LEU A 104 19.08 -7.27 13.37
CA LEU A 104 18.28 -8.10 12.48
C LEU A 104 18.78 -9.55 12.59
N GLU A 105 17.84 -10.48 12.52
CA GLU A 105 18.09 -11.90 12.40
C GLU A 105 17.15 -12.48 11.33
N ILE A 106 17.68 -13.26 10.39
CA ILE A 106 16.89 -13.99 9.39
C ILE A 106 17.33 -15.44 9.41
N ARG A 107 16.45 -16.33 9.87
CA ARG A 107 16.79 -17.75 10.05
C ARG A 107 17.18 -18.39 8.73
N GLY A 108 18.35 -19.04 8.71
CA GLY A 108 18.90 -19.69 7.53
C GLY A 108 19.58 -18.75 6.51
N VAL A 109 19.52 -17.42 6.71
CA VAL A 109 20.11 -16.45 5.78
C VAL A 109 21.21 -15.63 6.45
N THR A 110 20.92 -15.03 7.61
CA THR A 110 21.92 -14.28 8.36
C THR A 110 21.76 -14.49 9.87
N PRO A 111 22.88 -14.74 10.60
CA PRO A 111 22.84 -14.67 12.05
C PRO A 111 22.49 -13.25 12.51
N ARG A 112 22.20 -13.12 13.80
CA ARG A 112 21.92 -11.82 14.42
C ARG A 112 23.10 -10.87 14.22
N GLN A 113 22.84 -9.74 13.56
CA GLN A 113 23.84 -8.68 13.34
C GLN A 113 23.20 -7.29 13.41
N ARG A 114 24.01 -6.24 13.47
CA ARG A 114 23.49 -4.87 13.45
C ARG A 114 22.90 -4.57 12.08
N VAL A 115 21.80 -3.82 12.06
CA VAL A 115 21.12 -3.44 10.81
C VAL A 115 22.08 -2.72 9.85
N ARG A 116 22.98 -1.86 10.37
CA ARG A 116 23.98 -1.14 9.56
C ARG A 116 25.02 -2.04 8.88
N ASP A 117 25.29 -3.21 9.46
CA ASP A 117 26.28 -4.15 8.93
C ASP A 117 25.65 -4.99 7.80
N TRP A 118 24.34 -5.26 7.91
CA TRP A 118 23.52 -5.97 6.93
C TRP A 118 23.07 -5.08 5.76
N LEU A 119 22.41 -3.96 6.05
CA LEU A 119 21.97 -2.97 5.07
C LEU A 119 23.00 -1.84 5.01
N ARG A 120 24.06 -2.06 4.22
CA ARG A 120 25.10 -1.05 4.03
C ARG A 120 24.55 0.09 3.19
N LEU A 121 24.81 1.31 3.62
CA LEU A 121 24.59 2.47 2.78
C LEU A 121 25.61 2.43 1.63
N ALA A 122 25.13 2.70 0.42
CA ALA A 122 25.98 3.04 -0.71
C ALA A 122 26.87 4.24 -0.35
N PRO A 123 28.02 4.40 -1.03
CA PRO A 123 28.90 5.54 -0.80
C PRO A 123 28.23 6.92 -0.98
N ASP A 124 27.16 6.99 -1.78
CA ASP A 124 26.33 8.19 -2.00
C ASP A 124 25.14 8.30 -1.03
N GLN A 125 25.15 7.52 0.06
CA GLN A 125 24.09 7.42 1.07
C GLN A 125 22.76 6.87 0.57
N ARG A 126 22.71 6.21 -0.58
CA ARG A 126 21.52 5.46 -1.04
C ARG A 126 21.54 4.03 -0.51
N PHE A 127 20.39 3.38 -0.43
CA PHE A 127 20.36 1.94 -0.10
C PHE A 127 20.76 1.14 -1.35
N VAL A 128 21.67 0.17 -1.19
CA VAL A 128 22.03 -0.80 -2.25
C VAL A 128 21.10 -2.01 -2.17
#